data_AF-A0A8T5UGQ8-F1
#
_entry.id   AF-A0A8T5UGQ8-F1
#
_cell.length_a   1.000
_cell.length_b   1.000
_cell.length_c   1.000
_cell.angle_alpha   90.00
_cell.angle_beta   90.00
_cell.angle_gamma   90.00
#
_symmetry.space_group_name_H-M   'P 1'
#
loop_
_entity.id
_entity.type
_entity.pdbx_description
1 polymer ?
#
loop_
_entity_poly.entity_id
_entity_poly.type
_entity_poly.pdbx_seq_one_letter_code
_entity_poly.pdbx_strand_id
1 'polypeptide(L)'
;MIVLEHPFQDLVTDTKSLELLGLGLVSMTQHKFNIILMKGINSSLLDKLIRNYREEIIKKEEGKIIDLIGMYTVYIHFFKVDTGTLSIFYVNENDKLIKYDDLCSLSSKIVNEFCSNYSNSNLNAICTKVVAKLPNVSAMFIVSSAGHSLFSKINEENDFLQKNIIQIGGFISALFTFSSEIIGRESGDHLRAINFENRQFLVNLKDEVIFACFTEKIDSKEIEKRIDLIAEEFFDRYEDRVKNFDGDVSVFSEFESVIDKYFTI
;
A
#
# COMPACT_ATOMS: atom_id res chain seq x y z
N MET A 1 10.00 -14.28 38.84
CA MET A 1 8.61 -14.65 39.20
C MET A 1 7.85 -13.34 39.36
N ILE A 2 7.19 -12.89 38.29
CA ILE A 2 6.32 -11.71 38.32
C ILE A 2 4.91 -12.27 38.28
N VAL A 3 4.17 -12.04 39.36
CA VAL A 3 2.78 -12.42 39.53
C VAL A 3 1.93 -11.36 38.82
N LEU A 4 1.13 -11.77 37.84
CA LEU A 4 0.11 -10.94 37.22
C LEU A 4 -1.26 -11.33 37.80
N GLU A 5 -1.71 -10.61 38.80
CA GLU A 5 -3.12 -10.57 39.20
C GLU A 5 -3.64 -9.15 38.98
N HIS A 6 -4.39 -8.95 37.89
CA HIS A 6 -5.77 -8.43 37.90
C HIS A 6 -6.29 -8.22 36.46
N PRO A 7 -7.60 -8.39 36.23
CA PRO A 7 -8.19 -8.43 34.90
C PRO A 7 -8.47 -7.01 34.41
N PHE A 8 -7.73 -6.52 33.41
CA PHE A 8 -8.13 -5.34 32.64
C PHE A 8 -9.14 -5.77 31.56
N GLN A 9 -10.37 -6.03 31.99
CA GLN A 9 -11.55 -5.87 31.15
C GLN A 9 -11.93 -4.39 31.17
N ASP A 10 -11.36 -3.64 30.24
CA ASP A 10 -11.97 -2.45 29.66
C ASP A 10 -11.34 -2.29 28.27
N LEU A 11 -11.89 -3.05 27.33
CA LEU A 11 -11.44 -3.09 25.95
C LEU A 11 -11.77 -1.73 25.30
N VAL A 12 -10.74 -0.90 25.18
CA VAL A 12 -10.73 0.34 24.40
C VAL A 12 -11.28 0.06 23.00
N THR A 13 -12.51 0.51 22.78
CA THR A 13 -13.33 0.34 21.57
C THR A 13 -12.95 1.25 20.41
N ASP A 14 -11.89 2.05 20.53
CA ASP A 14 -11.41 2.88 19.44
C ASP A 14 -9.91 2.65 19.23
N THR A 15 -9.58 1.76 18.29
CA THR A 15 -8.22 1.70 17.74
C THR A 15 -8.03 2.99 16.97
N LYS A 16 -7.33 3.96 17.57
CA LYS A 16 -6.81 5.13 16.86
C LYS A 16 -6.12 4.64 15.59
N SER A 17 -6.42 5.27 14.45
CA SER A 17 -5.76 4.94 13.19
C SER A 17 -4.26 5.17 13.37
N LEU A 18 -3.50 4.09 13.41
CA LEU A 18 -2.05 4.16 13.36
C LEU A 18 -1.73 4.47 11.91
N GLU A 19 -1.33 5.71 11.59
CA GLU A 19 -1.01 6.18 10.22
C GLU A 19 0.19 5.45 9.61
N LEU A 20 0.07 4.14 9.43
CA LEU A 20 1.10 3.29 8.84
C LEU A 20 1.12 3.45 7.34
N LEU A 21 2.31 3.28 6.76
CA LEU A 21 2.43 3.08 5.33
C LEU A 21 1.93 1.69 4.95
N GLY A 22 2.31 0.66 5.71
CA GLY A 22 1.93 -0.71 5.42
C GLY A 22 1.95 -1.68 6.60
N LEU A 23 1.29 -2.81 6.39
CA LEU A 23 1.16 -3.93 7.31
C LEU A 23 1.22 -5.26 6.55
N GLY A 24 2.07 -6.18 6.99
CA GLY A 24 2.16 -7.55 6.50
C GLY A 24 1.98 -8.56 7.64
N LEU A 25 1.04 -9.49 7.50
CA LEU A 25 0.81 -10.59 8.42
C LEU A 25 1.31 -11.90 7.79
N VAL A 26 2.24 -12.56 8.44
CA VAL A 26 2.95 -13.72 7.88
C VAL A 26 3.00 -14.85 8.88
N SER A 27 2.61 -16.06 8.46
CA SER A 27 2.87 -17.28 9.22
C SER A 27 4.15 -17.92 8.71
N MET A 28 5.04 -18.31 9.63
CA MET A 28 6.35 -18.85 9.33
C MET A 28 6.60 -20.16 10.05
N THR A 29 7.35 -21.03 9.38
CA THR A 29 7.95 -22.23 9.94
C THR A 29 9.44 -22.24 9.57
N GLN A 30 10.17 -23.26 10.03
CA GLN A 30 11.59 -23.42 9.69
C GLN A 30 11.86 -23.45 8.18
N HIS A 31 10.94 -23.98 7.36
CA HIS A 31 11.17 -24.20 5.93
C HIS A 31 10.32 -23.34 4.99
N LYS A 32 9.10 -22.98 5.38
CA LYS A 32 8.19 -22.15 4.58
C LYS A 32 7.65 -20.94 5.33
N PHE A 33 7.22 -19.93 4.59
CA PHE A 33 6.36 -18.86 5.08
C PHE A 33 5.11 -18.75 4.20
N ASN A 34 4.04 -18.18 4.75
CA ASN A 34 2.81 -17.90 4.06
C ASN A 34 2.36 -16.48 4.43
N ILE A 35 2.17 -15.63 3.41
CA ILE A 35 1.62 -14.29 3.61
C ILE A 35 0.11 -14.45 3.80
N ILE A 36 -0.39 -14.17 5.00
CA ILE A 36 -1.80 -14.27 5.35
C ILE A 36 -2.54 -13.02 4.88
N LEU A 37 -1.95 -11.85 5.12
CA LEU A 37 -2.53 -10.56 4.77
C LEU A 37 -1.43 -9.56 4.47
N MET A 38 -1.70 -8.66 3.53
CA MET A 38 -0.80 -7.58 3.17
C MET A 38 -1.62 -6.34 2.78
N LYS A 39 -1.29 -5.19 3.37
CA LYS A 39 -1.92 -3.90 3.05
C LYS A 39 -0.89 -2.79 3.09
N GLY A 40 -0.78 -1.98 2.04
CA GLY A 40 0.11 -0.81 2.05
C GLY A 40 1.61 -1.13 1.99
N ILE A 41 1.96 -2.40 1.82
CA ILE A 41 3.32 -2.87 1.58
C ILE A 41 3.25 -3.76 0.34
N ASN A 42 4.19 -3.61 -0.60
CA ASN A 42 4.24 -4.47 -1.78
C ASN A 42 4.86 -5.85 -1.44
N SER A 43 4.64 -6.82 -2.32
CA SER A 43 5.04 -8.21 -2.06
C SER A 43 6.56 -8.37 -2.06
N SER A 44 7.25 -7.69 -2.97
CA SER A 44 8.71 -7.69 -3.09
C SER A 44 9.42 -7.17 -1.83
N LEU A 45 8.94 -6.07 -1.26
CA LEU A 45 9.44 -5.50 -0.02
C LEU A 45 9.15 -6.45 1.14
N LEU A 46 7.91 -6.94 1.27
CA LEU A 46 7.57 -7.89 2.34
C LEU A 46 8.45 -9.15 2.25
N ASP A 47 8.67 -9.70 1.06
CA ASP A 47 9.55 -10.86 0.86
C ASP A 47 11.00 -10.58 1.26
N LYS A 48 11.53 -9.40 0.94
CA LYS A 48 12.87 -8.96 1.38
C LYS A 48 12.93 -8.86 2.91
N LEU A 49 11.92 -8.27 3.54
CA LEU A 49 11.83 -8.18 5.00
C LEU A 49 11.80 -9.58 5.63
N ILE A 50 10.94 -10.46 5.13
CA ILE A 50 10.84 -11.84 5.62
C ILE A 50 12.20 -12.52 5.52
N ARG A 51 12.88 -12.46 4.36
CA ARG A 51 14.19 -13.10 4.16
C ARG A 51 15.25 -12.57 5.12
N ASN A 52 15.26 -11.26 5.38
CA ASN A 52 16.26 -10.63 6.24
C ASN A 52 16.07 -11.00 7.72
N TYR A 53 14.84 -11.08 8.21
CA TYR A 53 14.57 -11.28 9.65
C TYR A 53 14.20 -12.71 10.05
N ARG A 54 13.93 -13.58 9.08
CA ARG A 54 13.43 -14.95 9.34
C ARG A 54 14.28 -15.72 10.34
N GLU A 55 15.60 -15.71 10.18
CA GLU A 55 16.47 -16.48 11.08
C GLU A 55 16.35 -16.02 12.53
N GLU A 56 16.27 -14.71 12.75
CA GLU A 56 16.14 -14.15 14.09
C GLU A 56 14.76 -14.45 14.68
N ILE A 57 13.70 -14.28 13.88
CA ILE A 57 12.32 -14.56 14.26
C ILE A 57 12.15 -16.03 14.66
N ILE A 58 12.71 -16.97 13.89
CA ILE A 58 12.55 -18.41 14.16
C ILE A 58 13.36 -18.87 15.36
N LYS A 59 14.51 -18.24 15.64
CA LYS A 59 15.35 -18.57 16.81
C LYS A 59 14.71 -18.12 18.13
N LYS A 60 13.75 -17.20 18.10
CA LYS A 60 13.08 -16.63 19.27
C LYS A 60 11.63 -17.09 19.31
N GLU A 61 11.11 -17.45 20.47
CA GLU A 61 9.69 -17.88 20.58
C GLU A 61 8.73 -16.70 20.41
N GLU A 62 9.09 -15.55 20.95
CA GLU A 62 8.35 -14.31 20.83
C GLU A 62 9.31 -13.12 20.91
N GLY A 63 8.88 -11.97 20.41
CA GLY A 63 9.66 -10.76 20.55
C GLY A 63 9.32 -9.68 19.55
N LYS A 64 10.24 -8.72 19.48
CA LYS A 64 10.13 -7.56 18.60
C LYS A 64 11.46 -7.19 17.99
N ILE A 65 11.41 -6.62 16.79
CA ILE A 65 12.52 -6.02 16.07
C ILE A 65 12.07 -4.64 15.59
N ILE A 66 12.96 -3.65 15.67
CA ILE A 66 12.76 -2.34 15.08
C ILE A 66 14.03 -2.03 14.30
N ASP A 67 13.90 -1.74 13.01
CA ASP A 67 15.04 -1.42 12.15
C ASP A 67 14.70 -0.34 11.13
N LEU A 68 15.75 0.31 10.60
CA LEU A 68 15.66 1.33 9.57
C LEU A 68 16.13 0.75 8.23
N ILE A 69 15.23 0.70 7.25
CA ILE A 69 15.52 0.18 5.91
C ILE A 69 15.26 1.30 4.90
N GLY A 70 16.33 1.94 4.47
CA GLY A 70 16.26 3.08 3.54
C GLY A 70 15.46 4.24 4.14
N MET A 71 14.31 4.54 3.54
CA MET A 71 13.42 5.62 3.98
C MET A 71 12.35 5.15 4.97
N TYR A 72 12.38 3.88 5.38
CA TYR A 72 11.34 3.27 6.20
C TYR A 72 11.85 2.88 7.59
N THR A 73 10.99 3.04 8.59
CA THR A 73 11.10 2.31 9.87
C THR A 73 10.24 1.06 9.78
N VAL A 74 10.83 -0.09 10.06
CA VAL A 74 10.14 -1.38 10.10
C VAL A 74 10.05 -1.86 11.54
N TYR A 75 8.83 -2.09 12.01
CA TYR A 75 8.55 -2.72 13.30
C TYR A 75 8.06 -4.14 13.05
N ILE A 76 8.63 -5.12 13.73
CA ILE A 76 8.26 -6.53 13.58
C ILE A 76 7.89 -7.05 14.95
N HIS A 77 6.66 -7.50 15.11
CA HIS A 77 6.24 -8.25 16.29
C HIS A 77 6.02 -9.71 15.90
N PHE A 78 6.50 -10.65 16.70
CA PHE A 78 6.34 -12.07 16.40
C PHE A 78 6.03 -12.90 17.63
N PHE A 79 5.22 -13.94 17.42
CA PHE A 79 4.56 -14.72 18.46
C PHE A 79 4.57 -16.20 18.07
N LYS A 80 4.85 -17.08 19.03
CA LYS A 80 4.66 -18.52 18.85
C LYS A 80 3.17 -18.84 18.83
N VAL A 81 2.76 -19.62 17.84
CA VAL A 81 1.40 -20.14 17.68
C VAL A 81 1.49 -21.63 17.36
N ASP A 82 0.38 -22.36 17.48
CA ASP A 82 0.37 -23.83 17.29
C ASP A 82 0.93 -24.28 15.93
N THR A 83 0.80 -23.44 14.91
CA THR A 83 1.22 -23.73 13.52
C THR A 83 2.63 -23.23 13.18
N GLY A 84 3.35 -22.59 14.13
CA GLY A 84 4.68 -22.04 13.92
C GLY A 84 4.86 -20.68 14.59
N THR A 85 5.37 -19.70 13.84
CA THR A 85 5.53 -18.33 14.30
C THR A 85 4.65 -17.42 13.48
N LEU A 86 3.81 -16.61 14.12
CA LEU A 86 3.08 -15.53 13.49
C LEU A 86 3.92 -14.26 13.61
N SER A 87 4.12 -13.55 12.51
CA SER A 87 4.88 -12.30 12.46
C SER A 87 4.05 -11.20 11.81
N ILE A 88 4.11 -10.02 12.41
CA ILE A 88 3.43 -8.82 11.95
C ILE A 88 4.49 -7.77 11.64
N PHE A 89 4.58 -7.40 10.37
CA PHE A 89 5.47 -6.37 9.85
C PHE A 89 4.66 -5.07 9.73
N TYR A 90 5.13 -4.02 10.37
CA TYR A 90 4.59 -2.67 10.27
C TYR A 90 5.64 -1.80 9.58
N VAL A 91 5.24 -1.09 8.53
CA VAL A 91 6.10 -0.17 7.79
C VAL A 91 5.63 1.25 8.04
N ASN A 92 6.56 2.11 8.42
CA ASN A 92 6.33 3.53 8.61
C ASN A 92 7.44 4.38 8.00
N GLU A 93 7.25 5.68 7.96
CA GLU A 93 8.30 6.65 7.63
C GLU A 93 9.42 6.64 8.68
N ASN A 94 10.64 6.96 8.25
CA ASN A 94 11.81 7.01 9.12
C ASN A 94 11.78 8.16 10.16
N ASP A 95 10.97 9.19 9.93
CA ASP A 95 10.88 10.40 10.74
C ASP A 95 9.63 10.43 11.65
N LYS A 96 8.69 9.50 11.48
CA LYS A 96 7.50 9.36 12.31
C LYS A 96 7.64 8.18 13.27
N LEU A 97 7.81 8.48 14.55
CA LEU A 97 7.76 7.45 15.60
C LEU A 97 6.31 7.10 15.94
N ILE A 98 5.99 5.81 15.88
CA ILE A 98 4.69 5.31 16.33
C ILE A 98 4.75 5.04 17.83
N LYS A 99 3.66 5.35 18.53
CA LYS A 99 3.50 4.98 19.92
C LYS A 99 3.51 3.46 20.06
N TYR A 100 4.52 2.97 20.74
CA TYR A 100 4.76 1.54 20.89
C TYR A 100 3.60 0.80 21.56
N ASP A 101 2.94 1.43 22.54
CA ASP A 101 1.79 0.84 23.24
C ASP A 101 0.59 0.60 22.30
N ASP A 102 0.40 1.50 21.32
CA ASP A 102 -0.64 1.36 20.31
C ASP A 102 -0.33 0.19 19.37
N LEU A 103 0.93 0.03 18.95
CA LEU A 103 1.38 -1.12 18.14
C LEU A 103 1.22 -2.45 18.89
N CYS A 104 1.59 -2.50 20.17
CA CYS A 104 1.39 -3.70 21.00
C CYS A 104 -0.08 -4.06 21.10
N SER A 105 -0.93 -3.07 21.39
CA SER A 105 -2.38 -3.26 21.48
C SER A 105 -2.96 -3.79 20.17
N LEU A 106 -2.49 -3.26 19.03
CA LEU A 106 -2.88 -3.75 17.71
C LEU A 106 -2.41 -5.19 17.46
N SER A 107 -1.14 -5.51 17.76
CA SER A 107 -0.61 -6.86 17.59
C SER A 107 -1.39 -7.88 18.41
N SER A 108 -1.66 -7.59 19.68
CA SER A 108 -2.45 -8.48 20.54
C SER A 108 -3.85 -8.72 19.97
N LYS A 109 -4.51 -7.68 19.44
CA LYS A 109 -5.81 -7.82 18.76
C LYS A 109 -5.70 -8.74 17.53
N ILE A 110 -4.69 -8.55 16.69
CA ILE A 110 -4.47 -9.37 15.49
C ILE A 110 -4.18 -10.83 15.85
N VAL A 111 -3.31 -11.08 16.83
CA VAL A 111 -2.94 -12.44 17.28
C VAL A 111 -4.17 -13.15 17.86
N ASN A 112 -4.93 -12.48 18.72
CA ASN A 112 -6.14 -13.07 19.32
C ASN A 112 -7.19 -13.43 18.25
N GLU A 113 -7.38 -12.55 17.26
CA GLU A 113 -8.30 -12.82 16.15
C GLU A 113 -7.80 -13.98 15.27
N PHE A 114 -6.49 -14.05 15.01
CA PHE A 114 -5.89 -15.15 14.25
C PHE A 114 -6.03 -16.50 14.96
N CYS A 115 -5.70 -16.57 16.26
CA CYS A 115 -5.74 -17.80 17.03
C CYS A 115 -7.15 -18.31 17.32
N SER A 116 -8.16 -17.45 17.27
CA SER A 116 -9.56 -17.83 17.50
C SER A 116 -10.24 -18.47 16.29
N ASN A 117 -9.50 -18.73 15.19
CA ASN A 117 -10.01 -19.33 13.94
C ASN A 117 -11.19 -18.57 13.32
N TYR A 118 -11.31 -17.27 13.57
CA TYR A 118 -12.33 -16.44 12.95
C TYR A 118 -12.09 -16.23 11.45
N SER A 119 -13.13 -15.81 10.73
CA SER A 119 -13.07 -15.59 9.29
C SER A 119 -12.05 -14.51 8.93
N ASN A 120 -11.34 -14.73 7.80
CA ASN A 120 -10.38 -13.76 7.23
C ASN A 120 -10.95 -12.34 7.07
N SER A 121 -12.27 -12.17 7.02
CA SER A 121 -12.95 -10.88 6.97
C SER A 121 -12.68 -10.00 8.19
N ASN A 122 -12.61 -10.56 9.40
CA ASN A 122 -12.40 -9.78 10.62
C ASN A 122 -10.95 -9.29 10.74
N LEU A 123 -10.00 -10.18 10.48
CA LEU A 123 -8.58 -9.81 10.38
C LEU A 123 -8.37 -8.71 9.35
N ASN A 124 -9.03 -8.82 8.19
CA ASN A 124 -8.98 -7.79 7.16
C ASN A 124 -9.59 -6.47 7.63
N ALA A 125 -10.72 -6.50 8.35
CA ALA A 125 -11.33 -5.30 8.90
C ALA A 125 -10.43 -4.60 9.93
N ILE A 126 -9.75 -5.36 10.82
CA ILE A 126 -8.79 -4.82 11.78
C ILE A 126 -7.63 -4.16 11.03
N CYS A 127 -6.98 -4.88 10.11
CA CYS A 127 -5.83 -4.37 9.36
C CYS A 127 -6.19 -3.19 8.44
N THR A 128 -7.43 -3.17 7.94
CA THR A 128 -7.92 -2.09 7.07
C THR A 128 -8.05 -0.77 7.81
N LYS A 129 -8.37 -0.77 9.11
CA LYS A 129 -8.44 0.45 9.94
C LYS A 129 -7.07 1.06 10.25
N VAL A 130 -6.01 0.27 10.09
CA VAL A 130 -4.64 0.68 10.41
C VAL A 130 -4.09 1.52 9.27
N VAL A 131 -4.04 0.99 8.05
CA VAL A 131 -3.65 1.79 6.87
C VAL A 131 -4.87 2.59 6.39
N ALA A 132 -4.92 3.88 6.74
CA ALA A 132 -6.03 4.76 6.37
C ALA A 132 -6.14 4.93 4.85
N LYS A 133 -7.37 4.89 4.33
CA LYS A 133 -7.65 5.29 2.95
C LYS A 133 -7.61 6.81 2.87
N LEU A 134 -7.04 7.36 1.80
CA LEU A 134 -7.08 8.80 1.57
C LEU A 134 -8.39 9.19 0.90
N PRO A 135 -9.13 10.16 1.47
CA PRO A 135 -10.28 10.77 0.81
C PRO A 135 -9.84 11.77 -0.28
N ASN A 136 -10.80 12.38 -0.96
CA ASN A 136 -10.63 13.48 -1.91
C ASN A 136 -9.89 13.14 -3.22
N VAL A 137 -9.72 11.85 -3.51
CA VAL A 137 -9.29 11.38 -4.83
C VAL A 137 -10.53 11.21 -5.71
N SER A 138 -10.62 12.01 -6.77
CA SER A 138 -11.73 11.97 -7.72
C SER A 138 -11.57 10.90 -8.80
N ALA A 139 -10.31 10.57 -9.15
CA ALA A 139 -10.03 9.51 -10.11
C ALA A 139 -8.57 9.05 -10.04
N MET A 140 -8.35 7.79 -10.41
CA MET A 140 -7.05 7.18 -10.66
C MET A 140 -7.01 6.68 -12.11
N PHE A 141 -5.93 7.01 -12.81
CA PHE A 141 -5.66 6.58 -14.18
C PHE A 141 -4.31 5.85 -14.22
N ILE A 142 -4.26 4.72 -14.89
CA ILE A 142 -3.04 4.00 -15.22
C ILE A 142 -3.00 3.91 -16.73
N VAL A 143 -2.03 4.60 -17.32
CA VAL A 143 -1.96 4.85 -18.76
C VAL A 143 -0.59 4.44 -19.24
N SER A 144 -0.52 3.71 -20.35
CA SER A 144 0.77 3.49 -21.02
C SER A 144 1.37 4.80 -21.54
N SER A 145 2.68 4.85 -21.73
CA SER A 145 3.37 5.96 -22.39
C SER A 145 2.77 6.31 -23.75
N ALA A 146 2.22 5.33 -24.47
CA ALA A 146 1.52 5.49 -25.75
C ALA A 146 0.09 6.06 -25.63
N GLY A 147 -0.41 6.29 -24.42
CA GLY A 147 -1.73 6.91 -24.18
C GLY A 147 -2.89 5.93 -24.08
N HIS A 148 -2.65 4.62 -24.15
CA HIS A 148 -3.68 3.62 -23.88
C HIS A 148 -4.00 3.58 -22.38
N SER A 149 -5.28 3.73 -22.02
CA SER A 149 -5.75 3.52 -20.66
C SER A 149 -5.69 2.02 -20.34
N LEU A 150 -4.81 1.63 -19.42
CA LEU A 150 -4.69 0.26 -18.93
C LEU A 150 -5.72 -0.01 -17.84
N PHE A 151 -5.93 0.98 -16.97
CA PHE A 151 -6.93 0.92 -15.91
C PHE A 151 -7.38 2.34 -15.56
N SER A 152 -8.64 2.49 -15.13
CA SER A 152 -9.07 3.72 -14.47
C SER A 152 -10.17 3.42 -13.45
N LYS A 153 -10.13 4.14 -12.33
CA LYS A 153 -11.22 4.21 -11.36
C LYS A 153 -11.61 5.66 -11.20
N ILE A 154 -12.88 5.98 -11.41
CA ILE A 154 -13.40 7.35 -11.41
C ILE A 154 -14.58 7.37 -10.45
N ASN A 155 -14.68 8.42 -9.64
CA ASN A 155 -15.83 8.64 -8.78
C ASN A 155 -17.13 8.63 -9.61
N GLU A 156 -18.12 7.87 -9.16
CA GLU A 156 -19.38 7.66 -9.90
C GLU A 156 -20.14 8.97 -10.17
N GLU A 157 -20.01 9.96 -9.30
CA GLU A 157 -20.67 11.26 -9.43
C GLU A 157 -20.01 12.16 -10.49
N ASN A 158 -18.84 11.77 -11.02
CA ASN A 158 -18.08 12.57 -11.97
C ASN A 158 -18.27 12.11 -13.42
N ASP A 159 -19.50 12.29 -13.90
CA ASP A 159 -19.96 12.06 -15.27
C ASP A 159 -19.00 12.60 -16.35
N PHE A 160 -18.40 13.76 -16.09
CA PHE A 160 -17.49 14.40 -17.04
C PHE A 160 -16.22 13.58 -17.24
N LEU A 161 -15.59 13.12 -16.16
CA LEU A 161 -14.38 12.30 -16.26
C LEU A 161 -14.66 10.95 -16.92
N GLN A 162 -15.79 10.31 -16.57
CA GLN A 162 -16.18 9.04 -17.16
C GLN A 162 -16.35 9.13 -18.68
N LYS A 163 -17.06 10.15 -19.16
CA LYS A 163 -17.30 10.35 -20.61
C LYS A 163 -16.04 10.70 -21.39
N ASN A 164 -15.00 11.19 -20.71
CA ASN A 164 -13.77 11.68 -21.34
C ASN A 164 -12.52 10.85 -21.00
N ILE A 165 -12.67 9.63 -20.47
CA ILE A 165 -11.56 8.78 -20.02
C ILE A 165 -10.46 8.58 -21.08
N ILE A 166 -10.86 8.36 -22.34
CA ILE A 166 -9.92 8.15 -23.46
C ILE A 166 -9.15 9.45 -23.75
N GLN A 167 -9.84 10.58 -23.78
CA GLN A 167 -9.26 11.90 -24.03
C GLN A 167 -8.31 12.30 -22.90
N ILE A 168 -8.67 12.00 -21.65
CA ILE A 168 -7.83 12.25 -20.48
C ILE A 168 -6.56 11.40 -20.54
N GLY A 169 -6.67 10.12 -20.86
CA GLY A 169 -5.50 9.24 -21.03
C GLY A 169 -4.53 9.75 -22.11
N GLY A 170 -5.07 10.11 -23.29
CA GLY A 170 -4.28 10.70 -24.36
C GLY A 170 -3.64 12.04 -23.98
N PHE A 171 -4.37 12.89 -23.25
CA PHE A 171 -3.85 14.17 -22.75
C PHE A 171 -2.69 13.99 -21.76
N ILE A 172 -2.84 13.08 -20.79
CA ILE A 172 -1.79 12.78 -19.80
C ILE A 172 -0.53 12.25 -20.49
N SER A 173 -0.67 11.31 -21.43
CA SER A 173 0.47 10.77 -22.20
C SER A 173 1.15 11.84 -23.05
N ALA A 174 0.39 12.70 -23.73
CA ALA A 174 0.95 13.78 -24.54
C ALA A 174 1.71 14.80 -23.68
N LEU A 175 1.15 15.23 -22.55
CA LEU A 175 1.83 16.11 -21.60
C LEU A 175 3.09 15.48 -21.03
N PHE A 176 3.03 14.19 -20.70
CA PHE A 176 4.18 13.48 -20.18
C PHE A 176 5.30 13.42 -21.22
N THR A 177 4.99 13.02 -22.46
CA THR A 177 5.93 12.97 -23.59
C THR A 177 6.59 14.32 -23.81
N PHE A 178 5.78 15.38 -23.89
CA PHE A 178 6.27 16.76 -24.03
C PHE A 178 7.19 17.16 -22.87
N SER A 179 6.81 16.84 -21.63
CA SER A 179 7.64 17.12 -20.46
C SER A 179 8.96 16.36 -20.48
N SER A 180 8.98 15.11 -20.94
CA SER A 180 10.22 14.33 -21.06
C SER A 180 11.17 14.92 -22.10
N GLU A 181 10.64 15.50 -23.18
CA GLU A 181 11.47 16.16 -24.20
C GLU A 181 12.10 17.48 -23.71
N ILE A 182 11.38 18.24 -22.87
CA ILE A 182 11.83 19.56 -22.40
C ILE A 182 12.64 19.47 -21.11
N ILE A 183 12.14 18.71 -20.13
CA ILE A 183 12.71 18.63 -18.77
C ILE A 183 13.67 17.44 -18.68
N GLY A 184 13.24 16.29 -19.20
CA GLY A 184 13.96 15.02 -19.03
C GLY A 184 15.30 14.95 -19.76
N ARG A 185 15.52 15.74 -20.81
CA ARG A 185 16.77 15.73 -21.58
C ARG A 185 17.98 16.30 -20.84
N GLU A 186 17.77 17.21 -19.88
CA GLU A 186 18.85 17.92 -19.21
C GLU A 186 18.98 17.58 -17.72
N SER A 187 17.87 17.34 -17.00
CA SER A 187 17.90 17.12 -15.56
C SER A 187 17.60 15.67 -15.10
N GLY A 188 17.05 14.84 -15.99
CA GLY A 188 16.51 13.54 -15.61
C GLY A 188 15.22 13.61 -14.77
N ASP A 189 14.66 14.80 -14.57
CA ASP A 189 13.37 14.97 -13.88
C ASP A 189 12.19 14.64 -14.80
N HIS A 190 11.06 14.34 -14.17
CA HIS A 190 9.80 14.01 -14.84
C HIS A 190 8.66 14.87 -14.29
N LEU A 191 7.59 15.00 -15.08
CA LEU A 191 6.37 15.67 -14.66
C LEU A 191 5.77 14.97 -13.43
N ARG A 192 5.73 15.67 -12.29
CA ARG A 192 5.14 15.15 -11.04
C ARG A 192 3.72 15.62 -10.78
N ALA A 193 3.38 16.82 -11.26
CA ALA A 193 2.05 17.36 -11.04
C ALA A 193 1.62 18.32 -12.15
N ILE A 194 0.32 18.31 -12.47
CA ILE A 194 -0.34 19.28 -13.34
C ILE A 194 -1.38 19.99 -12.49
N ASN A 195 -1.12 21.27 -12.21
CA ASN A 195 -1.98 22.07 -11.34
C ASN A 195 -3.08 22.78 -12.15
N PHE A 196 -4.32 22.61 -11.71
CA PHE A 196 -5.46 23.48 -12.00
C PHE A 196 -5.80 24.28 -10.74
N GLU A 197 -6.63 25.31 -10.85
CA GLU A 197 -6.92 26.25 -9.75
C GLU A 197 -7.12 25.55 -8.39
N ASN A 198 -8.11 24.67 -8.31
CA ASN A 198 -8.48 23.96 -7.08
C ASN A 198 -8.24 22.44 -7.14
N ARG A 199 -7.68 21.94 -8.24
CA ARG A 199 -7.49 20.50 -8.51
C ARG A 199 -6.13 20.25 -9.13
N GLN A 200 -5.64 19.04 -9.04
CA GLN A 200 -4.37 18.68 -9.66
C GLN A 200 -4.39 17.24 -10.13
N PHE A 201 -3.63 16.96 -11.19
CA PHE A 201 -3.13 15.61 -11.43
C PHE A 201 -1.80 15.47 -10.71
N LEU A 202 -1.69 14.46 -9.85
CA LEU A 202 -0.41 13.96 -9.36
C LEU A 202 -0.01 12.79 -10.25
N VAL A 203 1.22 12.80 -10.74
CA VAL A 203 1.69 11.90 -11.80
C VAL A 203 2.98 11.24 -11.36
N ASN A 204 3.05 9.93 -11.55
CA ASN A 204 4.25 9.13 -11.38
C ASN A 204 4.50 8.30 -12.64
N LEU A 205 5.76 8.13 -13.01
CA LEU A 205 6.16 7.26 -14.11
C LEU A 205 6.96 6.09 -13.55
N LYS A 206 6.57 4.88 -13.93
CA LYS A 206 7.37 3.68 -13.70
C LYS A 206 7.29 2.76 -14.92
N ASP A 207 8.44 2.35 -15.42
CA ASP A 207 8.58 1.39 -16.55
C ASP A 207 7.63 1.68 -17.72
N GLU A 208 7.62 2.94 -18.19
CA GLU A 208 6.78 3.44 -19.29
C GLU A 208 5.26 3.42 -19.02
N VAL A 209 4.85 3.21 -17.77
CA VAL A 209 3.45 3.34 -17.33
C VAL A 209 3.32 4.57 -16.44
N ILE A 210 2.34 5.40 -16.78
CA ILE A 210 1.98 6.63 -16.10
C ILE A 210 0.84 6.33 -15.11
N PHE A 211 1.08 6.61 -13.85
CA PHE A 211 0.09 6.54 -12.78
C PHE A 211 -0.31 7.97 -12.43
N ALA A 212 -1.57 8.32 -12.69
CA ALA A 212 -2.08 9.67 -12.50
C ALA A 212 -3.30 9.69 -11.60
N CYS A 213 -3.27 10.51 -10.56
CA CYS A 213 -4.35 10.69 -9.59
C CYS A 213 -4.92 12.09 -9.72
N PHE A 214 -6.23 12.22 -9.93
CA PHE A 214 -6.94 13.49 -9.94
C PHE A 214 -7.55 13.77 -8.58
N THR A 215 -7.13 14.85 -7.94
CA THR A 215 -7.48 15.18 -6.56
C THR A 215 -7.74 16.68 -6.40
N GLU A 216 -8.46 17.05 -5.35
CA GLU A 216 -8.44 18.42 -4.84
C GLU A 216 -7.02 18.80 -4.38
N LYS A 217 -6.71 20.09 -4.43
CA LYS A 217 -5.38 20.61 -4.08
C LYS A 217 -5.16 20.60 -2.57
N ILE A 218 -4.80 19.43 -2.03
CA ILE A 218 -4.36 19.19 -0.64
C ILE A 218 -2.85 18.86 -0.59
N ASP A 219 -2.29 18.70 0.61
CA ASP A 219 -0.91 18.23 0.79
C ASP A 219 -0.70 16.89 0.05
N SER A 220 -0.01 16.95 -1.09
CA SER A 220 0.05 15.87 -2.09
C SER A 220 0.98 14.74 -1.71
N LYS A 221 1.84 14.94 -0.69
CA LYS A 221 2.89 13.98 -0.33
C LYS A 221 2.35 12.60 0.01
N GLU A 222 1.24 12.54 0.74
CA GLU A 222 0.67 11.26 1.15
C GLU A 222 0.04 10.54 -0.05
N ILE A 223 -0.60 11.27 -0.98
CA ILE A 223 -1.14 10.69 -2.22
C ILE A 223 0.00 10.18 -3.11
N GLU A 224 1.06 10.97 -3.31
CA GLU A 224 2.24 10.57 -4.08
C GLU A 224 2.83 9.24 -3.57
N LYS A 225 3.00 9.10 -2.25
CA LYS A 225 3.45 7.84 -1.63
C LYS A 225 2.50 6.67 -1.91
N ARG A 226 1.18 6.90 -1.91
CA ARG A 226 0.22 5.84 -2.25
C ARG A 226 0.29 5.48 -3.73
N ILE A 227 0.50 6.45 -4.61
CA ILE A 227 0.71 6.20 -6.04
C ILE A 227 1.96 5.32 -6.25
N ASP A 228 3.06 5.58 -5.55
CA ASP A 228 4.27 4.74 -5.62
C ASP A 228 3.96 3.29 -5.21
N LEU A 229 3.29 3.09 -4.08
CA LEU A 229 2.91 1.76 -3.62
C LEU A 229 1.96 1.04 -4.60
N ILE A 230 1.02 1.78 -5.19
CA ILE A 230 0.11 1.26 -6.21
C ILE A 230 0.89 0.85 -7.47
N ALA A 231 1.87 1.65 -7.90
CA ALA A 231 2.71 1.32 -9.05
C ALA A 231 3.49 0.03 -8.81
N GLU A 232 4.07 -0.15 -7.63
CA GLU A 232 4.71 -1.41 -7.24
C GLU A 232 3.71 -2.59 -7.26
N GLU A 233 2.54 -2.47 -6.63
CA GLU A 233 1.53 -3.54 -6.64
C GLU A 233 1.00 -3.86 -8.06
N PHE A 234 0.99 -2.88 -8.97
CA PHE A 234 0.57 -3.07 -10.35
C PHE A 234 1.59 -3.92 -11.12
N PHE A 235 2.87 -3.58 -11.04
CA PHE A 235 3.93 -4.33 -11.72
C PHE A 235 4.14 -5.72 -11.11
N ASP A 236 4.05 -5.87 -9.78
CA ASP A 236 4.09 -7.18 -9.12
C ASP A 236 3.06 -8.17 -9.71
N ARG A 237 1.92 -7.67 -10.21
CA ARG A 237 0.82 -8.49 -10.75
C ARG A 237 0.84 -8.62 -12.26
N TYR A 238 1.26 -7.57 -12.96
CA TYR A 238 0.98 -7.42 -14.39
C TYR A 238 2.20 -7.09 -15.24
N GLU A 239 3.44 -7.14 -14.71
CA GLU A 239 4.65 -6.81 -15.48
C GLU A 239 4.70 -7.49 -16.86
N ASP A 240 4.45 -8.80 -16.92
CA ASP A 240 4.45 -9.56 -18.17
C ASP A 240 3.29 -9.16 -19.12
N ARG A 241 2.14 -8.77 -18.56
CA ARG A 241 0.96 -8.32 -19.32
C ARG A 241 1.16 -6.94 -19.90
N VAL A 242 1.84 -6.05 -19.17
CA VAL A 242 2.20 -4.71 -19.64
C VAL A 242 3.22 -4.82 -20.78
N LYS A 243 4.26 -5.66 -20.64
CA LYS A 243 5.30 -5.84 -21.68
C LYS A 243 4.75 -6.45 -22.97
N ASN A 244 3.76 -7.34 -22.85
CA ASN A 244 3.13 -8.02 -23.99
C ASN A 244 1.69 -7.52 -24.22
N PHE A 245 1.42 -6.25 -23.92
CA PHE A 245 0.07 -5.70 -24.02
C PHE A 245 -0.44 -5.74 -25.45
N ASP A 246 -1.55 -6.43 -25.67
CA ASP A 246 -2.18 -6.64 -26.97
C ASP A 246 -3.42 -5.75 -27.20
N GLY A 247 -3.72 -4.87 -26.23
CA GLY A 247 -4.88 -4.00 -26.25
C GLY A 247 -6.05 -4.46 -25.38
N ASP A 248 -6.02 -5.68 -24.81
CA ASP A 248 -7.08 -6.14 -23.91
C ASP A 248 -6.92 -5.56 -22.49
N VAL A 249 -7.70 -4.52 -22.20
CA VAL A 249 -7.71 -3.85 -20.88
C VAL A 249 -8.41 -4.65 -19.79
N SER A 250 -9.22 -5.67 -20.15
CA SER A 250 -9.99 -6.43 -19.17
C SER A 250 -9.11 -7.22 -18.21
N VAL A 251 -7.88 -7.55 -18.63
CA VAL A 251 -6.85 -8.22 -17.82
C VAL A 251 -6.46 -7.44 -16.57
N PHE A 252 -6.74 -6.14 -16.50
CA PHE A 252 -6.42 -5.28 -15.36
C PHE A 252 -7.61 -5.01 -14.43
N SER A 253 -8.80 -5.52 -14.75
CA SER A 253 -10.05 -5.21 -14.02
C SER A 253 -9.98 -5.55 -12.52
N GLU A 254 -9.32 -6.63 -12.14
CA GLU A 254 -9.17 -7.04 -10.74
C GLU A 254 -8.32 -6.07 -9.90
N PHE A 255 -7.63 -5.13 -10.55
CA PHE A 255 -6.81 -4.13 -9.88
C PHE A 255 -7.62 -3.10 -9.09
N GLU A 256 -8.92 -2.98 -9.35
CA GLU A 256 -9.82 -2.12 -8.58
C GLU A 256 -9.74 -2.43 -7.07
N SER A 257 -9.70 -3.72 -6.72
CA SER A 257 -9.57 -4.17 -5.33
C SER A 257 -8.28 -3.68 -4.64
N VAL A 258 -7.23 -3.36 -5.40
CA VAL A 258 -5.99 -2.78 -4.89
C VAL A 258 -6.18 -1.30 -4.63
N ILE A 259 -6.73 -0.56 -5.59
CA ILE A 259 -6.99 0.88 -5.45
C ILE A 259 -7.85 1.16 -4.21
N ASP A 260 -8.84 0.31 -3.97
CA ASP A 260 -9.73 0.40 -2.80
C ASP A 260 -9.04 0.22 -1.46
N LYS A 261 -7.82 -0.33 -1.42
CA LYS A 261 -7.03 -0.39 -0.18
C LYS A 261 -6.48 0.98 0.22
N TYR A 262 -6.28 1.87 -0.75
CA TYR A 262 -5.52 3.11 -0.63
C TYR A 262 -6.39 4.36 -0.72
N PHE A 263 -7.40 4.35 -1.59
CA PHE A 263 -8.24 5.52 -1.86
C PHE A 263 -9.71 5.23 -1.60
N THR A 264 -10.42 6.27 -1.23
CA THR A 264 -11.89 6.32 -1.32
C THR A 264 -12.22 7.19 -2.52
N ILE A 265 -12.56 6.54 -3.64
CA ILE A 265 -12.92 7.17 -4.92
C ILE A 265 -14.41 6.99 -5.15
#